data_AF-X1BZZ1-F1
#
_entry.id   AF-X1BZZ1-F1
#
_cell.length_a   1.000
_cell.length_b   1.000
_cell.length_c   1.000
_cell.angle_alpha   90.00
_cell.angle_beta   90.00
_cell.angle_gamma   90.00
#
_symmetry.space_group_name_H-M   'P 1'
#
loop_
_entity.id
_entity.type
_entity.pdbx_description
1 polymer ?
#
loop_
_entity_poly.entity_id
_entity_poly.type
_entity_poly.pdbx_seq_one_letter_code
_entity_poly.pdbx_strand_id
1 'polypeptide(L)' 'VVQNELRKMGHRLAEKTVSGFGGGQVIMRLEDSWIAGSDFRKDGQAAGF' A
#
# COMPACT_ATOMS: atom_id res chain seq x y z
N VAL A 1 12.62 2.05 -13.79
CA VAL A 1 13.18 0.75 -14.25
C VAL A 1 12.09 -0.31 -14.40
N VAL A 2 11.36 -0.69 -13.34
CA VAL A 2 10.33 -1.77 -13.38
C VAL A 2 9.22 -1.54 -14.43
N GLN A 3 8.67 -0.33 -14.52
CA GLN A 3 7.60 -0.04 -15.50
C GLN A 3 8.03 -0.31 -16.95
N ASN A 4 9.30 -0.07 -17.29
CA ASN A 4 9.79 -0.29 -18.66
C ASN A 4 9.93 -1.77 -18.97
N GLU A 5 10.38 -2.58 -18.02
CA GLU A 5 10.45 -4.03 -18.19
C GLU A 5 9.05 -4.64 -18.35
N LEU A 6 8.07 -4.17 -17.57
CA LEU A 6 6.67 -4.60 -17.76
C LEU A 6 6.14 -4.26 -19.15
N ARG A 7 6.46 -3.07 -19.69
CA ARG A 7 6.08 -2.71 -21.06
C ARG A 7 6.72 -3.64 -22.11
N LYS A 8 7.99 -4.02 -21.94
CA LYS A 8 8.67 -4.98 -22.83
C LYS A 8 8.02 -6.37 -22.80
N MET A 9 7.46 -6.77 -21.66
CA MET A 9 6.68 -8.02 -21.53
C MET A 9 5.27 -7.93 -22.12
N GLY A 10 4.88 -6.79 -22.70
CA GLY A 10 3.58 -6.59 -23.35
C GLY A 10 2.51 -5.98 -22.45
N HIS A 11 2.83 -5.58 -21.21
CA HIS A 11 1.86 -4.93 -20.33
C HIS A 11 1.55 -3.50 -20.81
N ARG A 12 0.26 -3.19 -20.89
CA ARG A 12 -0.25 -1.83 -21.12
C ARG A 12 -0.47 -1.14 -19.78
N LEU A 13 0.44 -0.24 -19.41
CA LEU A 13 0.36 0.51 -18.16
C LEU A 13 -0.49 1.76 -18.35
N ALA A 14 -1.35 2.07 -17.38
CA ALA A 14 -2.13 3.30 -17.32
C ALA A 14 -1.75 4.09 -16.07
N GLU A 15 -1.56 5.40 -16.23
CA GLU A 15 -1.37 6.27 -15.08
C GLU A 15 -2.70 6.51 -14.36
N LYS A 16 -2.66 6.47 -13.03
CA LYS A 16 -3.79 6.69 -12.14
C LYS A 16 -3.34 7.56 -10.98
N THR A 17 -4.26 8.35 -10.43
CA THR A 17 -4.02 9.07 -9.18
C THR A 17 -3.79 8.06 -8.06
N VAL A 18 -2.93 8.43 -7.10
CA VAL A 18 -2.56 7.58 -5.96
C VAL A 18 -3.80 7.08 -5.19
N SER A 19 -4.87 7.88 -5.14
CA SER A 19 -6.14 7.58 -4.48
C SER A 19 -6.90 6.38 -5.04
N GLY A 20 -6.64 5.99 -6.29
CA GLY A 20 -7.33 4.90 -7.00
C GLY A 20 -6.82 3.50 -6.67
N PHE A 21 -5.72 3.38 -5.93
CA PHE A 21 -5.09 2.10 -5.58
C PHE A 21 -5.53 1.55 -4.20
N GLY A 22 -6.65 2.02 -3.67
CA GLY A 22 -7.17 1.63 -2.35
C GLY A 22 -6.48 2.33 -1.17
N GLY A 23 -6.75 1.83 0.04
CA GLY A 23 -6.11 2.26 1.28
C GLY A 23 -6.17 1.15 2.32
N GLY A 24 -5.03 0.53 2.61
CA GLY A 24 -4.95 -0.63 3.49
C GLY A 24 -4.89 -0.28 4.96
N GLN A 25 -5.30 -1.22 5.82
CA GLN A 25 -5.07 -1.17 7.26
C GLN A 25 -4.54 -2.54 7.67
N VAL A 26 -3.52 -2.58 8.52
CA VAL A 26 -2.89 -3.85 8.94
C VAL A 26 -2.56 -3.81 10.43
N ILE A 27 -2.74 -4.96 11.08
CA ILE A 27 -2.29 -5.22 12.44
C ILE A 27 -1.51 -6.52 12.40
N MET A 28 -0.27 -6.50 12.89
CA MET A 28 0.61 -7.65 12.98
C MET A 28 0.94 -7.91 14.45
N ARG A 29 0.82 -9.18 14.87
CA ARG A 29 1.32 -9.60 16.17
C ARG A 29 2.82 -9.89 16.07
N LEU A 30 3.60 -9.30 16.96
CA LEU A 30 5.02 -9.62 17.14
C LEU A 30 5.23 -10.01 18.60
N GLU A 31 5.31 -11.33 18.84
CA GLU A 31 5.40 -11.88 20.21
C GLU A 31 4.26 -11.36 21.11
N ASP A 32 4.59 -10.59 22.14
CA ASP A 32 3.66 -9.97 23.09
C ASP A 32 3.29 -8.52 22.72
N SER A 33 3.69 -8.07 21.54
CA SER A 33 3.43 -6.72 21.02
C SER A 33 2.56 -6.72 19.77
N TRP A 34 2.00 -5.54 19.45
CA TRP A 34 1.20 -5.29 18.25
C TRP A 34 1.82 -4.16 17.44
N ILE A 35 2.03 -4.41 16.14
CA ILE A 35 2.46 -3.40 15.17
C ILE A 35 1.27 -3.08 14.27
N ALA A 36 0.84 -1.82 14.26
CA ALA A 36 -0.26 -1.36 13.44
C ALA A 36 0.24 -0.39 12.36
N GLY A 37 -0.29 -0.52 11.15
CA GLY A 37 0.02 0.32 10.01
C GLY A 37 -1.25 0.87 9.36
N SER A 38 -1.28 2.20 9.16
CA SER A 38 -2.32 2.87 8.40
C SER A 38 -1.73 3.41 7.10
N ASP A 39 -2.44 3.17 5.99
CA ASP A 39 -2.01 3.61 4.68
C ASP A 39 -2.19 5.11 4.50
N PHE A 40 -1.07 5.81 4.24
CA PHE A 40 -1.01 7.27 4.07
C PHE A 40 -1.91 7.81 2.94
N ARG A 41 -2.38 6.95 2.03
CA ARG A 41 -3.23 7.35 0.90
C ARG A 41 -4.64 7.74 1.33
N LYS A 42 -5.00 7.53 2.60
CA LYS A 42 -6.28 7.87 3.22
C LYS A 42 -6.04 8.54 4.57
N ASP A 43 -7.07 9.20 5.10
CA ASP A 43 -7.00 9.97 6.35
C ASP A 43 -7.05 9.10 7.62
N GLY A 44 -6.73 7.81 7.51
CA GLY A 44 -6.75 6.87 8.62
C GLY A 44 -5.54 7.03 9.54
N GLN A 45 -5.65 6.47 10.75
CA GLN A 45 -4.53 6.37 11.68
C GLN A 45 -4.56 5.03 12.44
N ALA A 46 -3.37 4.53 12.79
CA ALA A 46 -3.23 3.47 13.77
C ALA A 46 -3.24 4.06 15.17
N ALA A 47 -3.98 3.46 16.09
CA ALA A 47 -4.07 3.89 17.50
C ALA A 47 -3.99 2.67 18.43
N GLY A 48 -3.44 2.87 19.63
CA GLY A 48 -3.25 1.84 20.65
C GLY A 48 -3.35 2.40 22.06
N PHE A 49 -3.23 1.51 23.06
CA PHE A 49 -3.28 1.82 24.48
C PHE A 49 -2.19 1.05 25.24
#